data_AF-A0A8K0KIC9-F1
#
_entry.id   AF-A0A8K0KIC9-F1
#
_cell.length_a   1.000
_cell.length_b   1.000
_cell.length_c   1.000
_cell.angle_alpha   90.00
_cell.angle_beta   90.00
_cell.angle_gamma   90.00
#
_symmetry.space_group_name_H-M   'P 1'
#
loop_
_entity.id
_entity.type
_entity.pdbx_description
1 polymer ?
#
loop_
_entity_poly.entity_id
_entity_poly.type
_entity_poly.pdbx_seq_one_letter_code
_entity_poly.pdbx_strand_id
1 'polypeptide(L)'
;MWNTRRRLRRPVNSASGGRNRDQEASASVNRFRVRNRLSSSPSRKTAASNAVASSSSSDPGYKIVCYYTNWSQYRPKVGKFLPEDIQPDLCTHVIFAFGWLKKGKLSSFESNDETKEGKTGLYERIMALRKANPKLKVLLAIGKWNTAYCRADPTC
;
A
#
# COMPACT_ATOMS: atom_id res chain seq x y z
N MET A 1 52.56 -40.86 27.29
CA MET A 1 53.12 -39.49 27.26
C MET A 1 52.81 -38.94 25.88
N TRP A 2 52.01 -37.91 25.62
CA TRP A 2 51.79 -36.63 26.30
C TRP A 2 50.30 -36.23 26.39
N ASN A 3 49.99 -35.51 27.47
CA ASN A 3 48.75 -34.75 27.68
C ASN A 3 48.86 -33.36 27.06
N THR A 4 47.82 -32.87 26.37
CA THR A 4 47.62 -31.43 26.14
C THR A 4 46.18 -31.04 26.44
N ARG A 5 46.06 -30.15 27.43
CA ARG A 5 44.83 -29.68 28.07
C ARG A 5 43.98 -28.84 27.10
N ARG A 6 42.67 -29.09 27.09
CA ARG A 6 41.66 -28.27 26.40
C ARG A 6 41.67 -26.86 26.99
N ARG A 7 42.05 -25.84 26.21
CA ARG A 7 41.78 -24.43 26.53
C ARG A 7 40.34 -24.10 26.15
N LEU A 8 39.48 -23.99 27.16
CA LEU A 8 38.16 -23.36 27.02
C LEU A 8 38.34 -21.89 26.61
N ARG A 9 37.83 -21.49 25.45
CA ARG A 9 37.70 -20.07 25.07
C ARG A 9 36.32 -19.56 25.49
N ARG A 10 36.34 -18.41 26.15
CA ARG A 10 35.24 -17.67 26.78
C ARG A 10 34.29 -17.08 25.71
N PRO A 11 32.97 -16.94 25.98
CA PRO A 11 32.06 -16.28 25.04
C PRO A 11 32.36 -14.79 25.00
N VAL A 12 32.50 -14.22 23.81
CA VAL A 12 32.56 -12.76 23.62
C VAL A 12 31.11 -12.26 23.54
N ASN A 13 30.65 -11.69 24.64
CA ASN A 13 29.55 -10.73 24.62
C ASN A 13 30.11 -9.42 24.06
N SER A 14 29.78 -9.11 22.82
CA SER A 14 29.89 -7.75 22.28
C SER A 14 28.50 -7.27 21.90
N ALA A 15 27.86 -6.62 22.87
CA ALA A 15 26.78 -5.70 22.61
C ALA A 15 27.37 -4.48 21.89
N SER A 16 27.02 -4.30 20.63
CA SER A 16 27.14 -3.03 19.92
C SER A 16 25.87 -2.81 19.12
N GLY A 17 25.14 -1.78 19.52
CA GLY A 17 23.82 -1.44 19.02
C GLY A 17 23.79 -1.18 17.52
N GLY A 18 22.80 -1.79 16.89
CA GLY A 18 22.23 -1.37 15.62
C GLY A 18 20.75 -1.73 15.69
N ARG A 19 19.92 -0.84 16.26
CA ARG A 19 18.47 -0.97 16.14
C ARG A 19 18.14 -0.76 14.67
N ASN A 20 17.93 -1.86 13.94
CA ASN A 20 17.40 -1.84 12.59
C ASN A 20 15.99 -1.22 12.67
N ARG A 21 15.87 0.04 12.26
CA ARG A 21 14.63 0.84 12.37
C ARG A 21 13.62 0.53 11.26
N ASP A 22 13.91 -0.44 10.40
CA ASP A 22 13.15 -0.66 9.17
C ASP A 22 12.05 -1.73 9.29
N GLN A 23 11.72 -2.14 10.52
CA GLN A 23 10.68 -3.14 10.80
C GLN A 23 9.60 -2.66 11.78
N GLU A 24 9.35 -1.35 11.86
CA GLU A 24 8.15 -0.88 12.54
C GLU A 24 6.95 -1.10 11.60
N ALA A 25 6.26 -2.24 11.81
CA ALA A 25 4.93 -2.43 11.28
C ALA A 25 4.04 -1.34 11.88
N SER A 26 3.66 -0.35 11.06
CA SER A 26 2.72 0.69 11.45
C SER A 26 1.38 0.08 11.89
N ALA A 27 1.25 -0.20 13.17
CA ALA A 27 -0.04 -0.41 13.80
C ALA A 27 -0.71 0.97 13.88
N SER A 28 -1.57 1.27 12.90
CA SER A 28 -2.49 2.40 12.95
C SER A 28 -3.48 2.19 14.10
N VAL A 29 -3.06 2.45 15.33
CA VAL A 29 -3.97 2.52 16.47
C VAL A 29 -4.67 3.87 16.37
N ASN A 30 -5.92 3.86 15.91
CA ASN A 30 -6.82 5.01 15.96
C ASN A 30 -7.03 5.44 17.42
N ARG A 31 -6.11 6.25 17.97
CA ARG A 31 -6.30 6.90 19.26
C ARG A 31 -7.04 8.22 19.02
N PHE A 32 -8.37 8.14 18.92
CA PHE A 32 -9.23 9.32 18.95
C PHE A 32 -9.00 10.09 20.26
N ARG A 33 -8.33 11.23 20.17
CA ARG A 33 -8.11 12.14 21.30
C ARG A 33 -9.23 13.17 21.30
N VAL A 34 -10.31 12.89 22.03
CA VAL A 34 -11.40 13.86 22.26
C VAL A 34 -10.85 14.97 23.16
N ARG A 35 -10.54 16.13 22.59
CA ARG A 35 -10.27 17.36 23.37
C ARG A 35 -11.60 18.06 23.62
N ASN A 36 -12.18 17.88 24.80
CA ASN A 36 -13.20 18.79 25.33
C ASN A 36 -12.52 20.13 25.59
N ARG A 37 -12.83 21.17 24.82
CA ARG A 37 -12.50 22.56 25.18
C ARG A 37 -13.82 23.30 25.41
N LEU A 38 -14.05 23.61 26.67
CA LEU A 38 -15.21 24.33 27.18
C LEU A 38 -15.27 25.75 26.61
N SER A 39 -16.49 26.17 26.32
CA SER A 39 -16.91 27.46 25.76
C SER A 39 -16.52 28.67 26.62
N SER A 40 -16.06 29.73 25.97
CA SER A 40 -16.15 31.11 26.49
C SER A 40 -16.31 32.10 25.33
N SER A 41 -17.53 32.58 25.09
CA SER A 41 -17.80 33.74 24.23
C SER A 41 -17.41 35.05 24.93
N PRO A 42 -17.08 36.10 24.16
CA PRO A 42 -17.83 37.34 24.31
C PRO A 42 -18.20 38.05 22.98
N SER A 43 -19.44 38.55 22.96
CA SER A 43 -20.06 39.71 22.29
C SER A 43 -19.53 40.33 20.97
N ARG A 44 -20.36 40.15 19.94
CA ARG A 44 -20.89 41.05 18.88
C ARG A 44 -20.25 42.44 18.61
N LYS A 45 -19.95 42.67 17.31
CA LYS A 45 -20.16 43.83 16.40
C LYS A 45 -18.93 43.90 15.46
N THR A 46 -19.03 43.69 14.15
CA THR A 46 -19.64 44.57 13.13
C THR A 46 -19.84 43.81 11.81
N ALA A 47 -20.85 44.22 11.03
CA ALA A 47 -21.03 43.75 9.67
C ALA A 47 -19.91 44.30 8.77
N ALA A 48 -19.09 43.40 8.23
CA ALA A 48 -18.26 43.65 7.07
C ALA A 48 -18.51 42.50 6.10
N SER A 49 -18.99 42.85 4.92
CA SER A 49 -19.25 41.96 3.79
C SER A 49 -17.94 41.32 3.33
N ASN A 50 -17.47 40.30 4.03
CA ASN A 50 -16.43 39.43 3.52
C ASN A 50 -17.13 38.40 2.66
N ALA A 51 -17.16 38.67 1.35
CA ALA A 51 -17.27 37.60 0.38
C ALA A 51 -16.19 36.58 0.75
N VAL A 52 -16.61 35.49 1.38
CA VAL A 52 -15.80 34.28 1.46
C VAL A 52 -15.66 33.84 0.02
N ALA A 53 -14.67 34.39 -0.67
CA ALA A 53 -14.04 33.68 -1.76
C ALA A 53 -13.84 32.28 -1.20
N SER A 54 -14.61 31.33 -1.73
CA SER A 54 -14.37 29.92 -1.51
C SER A 54 -12.95 29.73 -2.00
N SER A 55 -11.99 29.86 -1.10
CA SER A 55 -10.66 29.36 -1.31
C SER A 55 -10.91 27.91 -1.61
N SER A 56 -10.88 27.55 -2.89
CA SER A 56 -10.67 26.20 -3.32
C SER A 56 -9.32 25.85 -2.73
N SER A 57 -9.33 25.45 -1.46
CA SER A 57 -8.25 24.78 -0.81
C SER A 57 -8.14 23.47 -1.57
N SER A 58 -7.43 23.55 -2.70
CA SER A 58 -6.90 22.43 -3.44
C SER A 58 -5.78 21.81 -2.61
N ASP A 59 -6.05 21.58 -1.32
CA ASP A 59 -5.25 20.70 -0.52
C ASP A 59 -5.86 19.31 -0.79
N PRO A 60 -5.18 18.44 -1.56
CA PRO A 60 -5.76 17.19 -2.06
C PRO A 60 -6.09 16.17 -0.96
N GLY A 61 -6.08 16.58 0.31
CA GLY A 61 -6.27 15.73 1.47
C GLY A 61 -5.17 14.67 1.61
N TYR A 62 -5.23 13.90 2.68
CA TYR A 62 -4.38 12.71 2.82
C TYR A 62 -4.78 11.65 1.79
N LYS A 63 -3.78 10.97 1.24
CA LYS A 63 -3.98 9.87 0.30
C LYS A 63 -4.04 8.54 1.05
N ILE A 64 -5.10 7.78 0.82
CA ILE A 64 -5.19 6.36 1.18
C ILE A 64 -4.82 5.55 -0.06
N VAL A 65 -3.70 4.83 0.00
CA VAL A 65 -3.14 4.06 -1.12
C VAL A 65 -3.21 2.57 -0.80
N CYS A 66 -4.03 1.84 -1.55
CA CYS A 66 -4.31 0.43 -1.33
C CYS A 66 -3.63 -0.42 -2.38
N TYR A 67 -2.90 -1.44 -1.95
CA TYR A 67 -2.37 -2.47 -2.86
C TYR A 67 -3.37 -3.60 -2.99
N TYR A 68 -3.81 -3.86 -4.23
CA TYR A 68 -4.55 -5.07 -4.58
C TYR A 68 -3.58 -6.10 -5.15
N THR A 69 -3.57 -7.31 -4.60
CA THR A 69 -2.65 -8.37 -5.04
C THR A 69 -3.40 -9.43 -5.84
N ASN A 70 -3.02 -9.68 -7.10
CA ASN A 70 -3.75 -10.60 -7.98
C ASN A 70 -3.79 -12.05 -7.45
N TRP A 71 -2.75 -12.51 -6.74
CA TRP A 71 -2.71 -13.85 -6.11
C TRP A 71 -3.71 -14.03 -4.95
N SER A 72 -4.37 -12.96 -4.48
CA SER A 72 -5.41 -13.07 -3.45
C SER A 72 -6.66 -13.84 -3.94
N GLN A 73 -6.85 -13.93 -5.26
CA GLN A 73 -7.92 -14.72 -5.88
C GLN A 73 -7.84 -16.23 -5.57
N TYR A 74 -6.64 -16.73 -5.22
CA TYR A 74 -6.36 -18.14 -4.98
C TYR A 74 -6.46 -18.53 -3.50
N ARG A 75 -6.67 -17.56 -2.60
CA ARG A 75 -6.78 -17.86 -1.17
C ARG A 75 -8.06 -18.67 -0.89
N PRO A 76 -8.03 -19.64 0.03
CA PRO A 76 -9.19 -20.47 0.32
C PRO A 76 -10.20 -19.76 1.24
N LYS A 77 -11.46 -20.16 1.14
CA LYS A 77 -12.56 -19.78 2.05
C LYS A 77 -12.66 -18.24 2.19
N VAL A 78 -12.79 -17.76 3.42
CA VAL A 78 -12.89 -16.34 3.79
C VAL A 78 -11.65 -15.50 3.44
N GLY A 79 -10.54 -16.16 3.10
CA GLY A 79 -9.33 -15.47 2.66
C GLY A 79 -9.36 -15.05 1.19
N LYS A 80 -10.28 -15.61 0.39
CA LYS A 80 -10.44 -15.26 -1.03
C LYS A 80 -10.84 -13.79 -1.14
N PHE A 81 -10.13 -13.07 -2.00
CA PHE A 81 -10.39 -11.65 -2.23
C PHE A 81 -10.33 -11.37 -3.72
N LEU A 82 -11.33 -10.65 -4.21
CA LEU A 82 -11.53 -10.29 -5.61
C LEU A 82 -11.69 -8.76 -5.74
N PRO A 83 -11.57 -8.19 -6.95
CA PRO A 83 -11.75 -6.75 -7.15
C PRO A 83 -13.09 -6.20 -6.65
N GLU A 84 -14.16 -6.99 -6.71
CA GLU A 84 -15.51 -6.62 -6.28
C GLU A 84 -15.64 -6.48 -4.76
N ASP A 85 -14.72 -7.06 -3.99
CA ASP A 85 -14.69 -6.94 -2.54
C ASP A 85 -14.11 -5.57 -2.08
N ILE A 86 -13.54 -4.80 -3.01
CA ILE A 86 -13.02 -3.45 -2.74
C ILE A 86 -14.16 -2.44 -2.77
N GLN A 87 -14.41 -1.78 -1.65
CA GLN A 87 -15.33 -0.65 -1.60
C GLN A 87 -14.75 0.55 -2.40
N PRO A 88 -15.45 1.10 -3.40
CA PRO A 88 -14.92 2.13 -4.29
C PRO A 88 -14.45 3.43 -3.60
N ASP A 89 -14.98 3.72 -2.42
CA ASP A 89 -14.67 4.94 -1.65
C ASP A 89 -13.65 4.73 -0.53
N LEU A 90 -13.19 3.49 -0.32
CA LEU A 90 -12.23 3.18 0.75
C LEU A 90 -10.84 3.78 0.49
N CYS A 91 -10.44 3.80 -0.78
CA CYS A 91 -9.09 4.17 -1.20
C CYS A 91 -9.14 5.38 -2.13
N THR A 92 -8.16 6.27 -2.01
CA THR A 92 -7.95 7.33 -3.01
C THR A 92 -7.19 6.82 -4.24
N HIS A 93 -6.30 5.85 -4.01
CA HIS A 93 -5.50 5.20 -5.04
C HIS A 93 -5.52 3.68 -4.82
N VAL A 94 -5.75 2.92 -5.88
CA VAL A 94 -5.56 1.47 -5.89
C VAL A 94 -4.37 1.15 -6.80
N ILE A 95 -3.43 0.37 -6.28
CA ILE A 95 -2.26 -0.10 -7.00
C ILE A 95 -2.44 -1.60 -7.24
N PHE A 96 -2.55 -2.00 -8.50
CA PHE A 96 -2.58 -3.40 -8.90
C PHE A 96 -1.17 -3.99 -8.81
N ALA A 97 -1.00 -5.01 -7.98
CA ALA A 97 0.24 -5.73 -7.76
C ALA A 97 0.09 -7.17 -8.30
N PHE A 98 0.78 -7.55 -9.37
CA PHE A 98 1.75 -6.76 -10.17
C PHE A 98 1.53 -7.01 -11.66
N GLY A 99 2.03 -6.10 -12.49
CA GLY A 99 2.36 -6.40 -13.89
C GLY A 99 3.74 -7.05 -13.99
N TRP A 100 4.14 -7.38 -15.22
CA TRP A 100 5.41 -8.05 -15.50
C TRP A 100 6.20 -7.38 -16.62
N LEU A 101 7.49 -7.68 -16.71
CA LEU A 101 8.33 -7.29 -17.84
C LEU A 101 8.75 -8.53 -18.61
N LYS A 102 8.49 -8.54 -19.92
CA LYS A 102 8.91 -9.59 -20.84
C LYS A 102 9.64 -8.98 -22.02
N LYS A 103 10.92 -9.31 -22.19
CA LYS A 103 11.80 -8.75 -23.24
C LYS A 103 11.85 -7.22 -23.16
N GLY A 104 12.00 -6.68 -21.95
CA GLY A 104 12.00 -5.24 -21.68
C GLY A 104 10.68 -4.50 -21.93
N LYS A 105 9.57 -5.21 -22.19
CA LYS A 105 8.25 -4.62 -22.42
C LYS A 105 7.27 -4.98 -21.31
N LEU A 106 6.40 -4.04 -20.97
CA LEU A 106 5.30 -4.28 -20.03
C LEU A 106 4.39 -5.39 -20.55
N SER A 107 4.04 -6.32 -19.67
CA SER A 107 3.19 -7.48 -19.92
C SER A 107 2.35 -7.80 -18.69
N SER A 108 1.31 -8.62 -18.85
CA SER A 108 0.56 -9.19 -17.72
C SER A 108 1.40 -10.17 -16.91
N PHE A 109 1.09 -10.29 -15.63
CA PHE A 109 1.72 -11.30 -14.77
C PHE A 109 1.10 -12.68 -15.03
N GLU A 110 -0.23 -12.76 -15.05
CA GLU A 110 -0.97 -13.98 -15.40
C GLU A 110 -1.95 -13.73 -16.56
N SER A 111 -2.29 -14.79 -17.29
CA SER A 111 -3.19 -14.70 -18.46
C SER A 111 -4.61 -14.24 -18.11
N ASN A 112 -5.06 -14.48 -16.87
CA ASN A 112 -6.36 -14.08 -16.33
C ASN A 112 -6.39 -12.65 -15.79
N ASP A 113 -5.25 -11.95 -15.73
CA ASP A 113 -5.24 -10.51 -15.49
C ASP A 113 -5.81 -9.74 -16.70
N GLU A 114 -5.54 -10.25 -17.90
CA GLU A 114 -6.04 -9.72 -19.17
C GLU A 114 -7.44 -10.24 -19.50
N THR A 115 -8.24 -9.41 -20.15
CA THR A 115 -9.49 -9.84 -20.76
C THR A 115 -9.20 -10.57 -22.07
N LYS A 116 -9.65 -11.82 -22.16
CA LYS A 116 -9.49 -12.67 -23.35
C LYS A 116 -10.75 -13.47 -23.60
N GLU A 117 -11.07 -13.68 -24.87
CA GLU A 117 -12.15 -14.59 -25.29
C GLU A 117 -13.52 -14.30 -24.63
N GLY A 118 -13.83 -13.02 -24.43
CA GLY A 118 -15.08 -12.59 -23.78
C GLY A 118 -15.12 -12.75 -22.25
N LYS A 119 -14.04 -13.25 -21.64
CA LYS A 119 -13.90 -13.33 -20.18
C LYS A 119 -13.14 -12.12 -19.65
N THR A 120 -13.82 -11.30 -18.85
CA THR A 120 -13.24 -10.10 -18.21
C THR A 120 -12.11 -10.48 -17.25
N GLY A 121 -10.93 -9.92 -17.49
CA GLY A 121 -9.75 -10.09 -16.65
C GLY A 121 -9.76 -9.24 -15.39
N LEU A 122 -8.81 -9.47 -14.49
CA LEU A 122 -8.70 -8.70 -13.24
C LEU A 122 -8.43 -7.21 -13.46
N TYR A 123 -7.70 -6.82 -14.52
CA TYR A 123 -7.45 -5.41 -14.82
C TYR A 123 -8.73 -4.64 -15.08
N GLU A 124 -9.63 -5.16 -15.93
CA GLU A 124 -10.89 -4.50 -16.22
C GLU A 124 -11.81 -4.43 -15.00
N ARG A 125 -11.80 -5.47 -14.16
CA ARG A 125 -12.59 -5.51 -12.92
C ARG A 125 -12.12 -4.45 -11.92
N ILE A 126 -10.81 -4.25 -11.76
CA ILE A 126 -10.27 -3.16 -10.94
C ILE A 126 -10.58 -1.79 -11.56
N MET A 127 -10.52 -1.66 -12.89
CA MET A 127 -10.89 -0.43 -13.57
C MET A 127 -12.38 -0.09 -13.42
N ALA A 128 -13.25 -1.09 -13.26
CA ALA A 128 -14.68 -0.88 -13.02
C ALA A 128 -14.97 -0.13 -11.71
N LEU A 129 -14.08 -0.18 -10.71
CA LEU A 129 -14.21 0.61 -9.48
C LEU A 129 -14.26 2.12 -9.76
N ARG A 130 -13.59 2.58 -10.83
CA ARG A 130 -13.63 3.99 -11.26
C ARG A 130 -15.00 4.42 -11.78
N LYS A 131 -15.85 3.49 -12.22
CA LYS A 131 -17.22 3.81 -12.64
C LYS A 131 -18.07 4.19 -11.44
N ALA A 132 -17.87 3.53 -10.30
CA ALA A 132 -18.54 3.84 -9.05
C ALA A 132 -17.93 5.09 -8.36
N ASN A 133 -16.60 5.23 -8.40
CA ASN A 133 -15.91 6.41 -7.87
C ASN A 133 -14.96 7.02 -8.93
N PRO A 134 -15.41 8.05 -9.68
CA PRO A 134 -14.60 8.69 -10.72
C PRO A 134 -13.33 9.39 -10.19
N LYS A 135 -13.26 9.69 -8.88
CA LYS A 135 -12.09 10.31 -8.25
C LYS A 135 -10.98 9.29 -7.98
N LEU A 136 -11.31 8.00 -7.90
CA LEU A 136 -10.36 6.91 -7.68
C LEU A 136 -9.29 6.87 -8.78
N LYS A 137 -8.03 6.78 -8.36
CA LYS A 137 -6.88 6.56 -9.25
C LYS A 137 -6.46 5.11 -9.20
N VAL A 138 -6.24 4.51 -10.37
CA VAL A 138 -5.75 3.13 -10.50
C VAL A 138 -4.37 3.17 -11.15
N LEU A 139 -3.42 2.45 -10.56
CA LEU A 139 -2.03 2.36 -10.99
C LEU A 139 -1.63 0.89 -11.11
N LEU A 140 -0.66 0.58 -11.96
CA LEU A 140 -0.06 -0.76 -12.07
C LEU A 140 1.34 -0.73 -11.45
N ALA A 141 1.59 -1.59 -10.47
CA ALA A 141 2.93 -1.80 -9.94
C ALA A 141 3.68 -2.84 -10.78
N ILE A 142 4.94 -2.55 -11.08
CA ILE A 142 5.87 -3.49 -11.73
C ILE A 142 7.00 -3.74 -10.73
N GLY A 143 7.37 -5.00 -10.53
CA GLY A 143 8.36 -5.42 -9.53
C GLY A 143 7.76 -6.34 -8.47
N LYS A 144 8.58 -6.84 -7.54
CA LYS A 144 8.27 -7.51 -6.25
C LYS A 144 9.61 -7.96 -5.64
N TRP A 145 9.61 -8.46 -4.40
CA TRP A 145 10.75 -9.20 -3.83
C TRP A 145 11.35 -10.25 -4.77
N ASN A 146 10.52 -10.94 -5.57
CA ASN A 146 10.98 -11.96 -6.52
C ASN A 146 11.41 -11.41 -7.89
N THR A 147 11.27 -10.11 -8.18
CA THR A 147 11.72 -9.53 -9.46
C THR A 147 13.18 -9.09 -9.45
N ALA A 148 13.90 -9.28 -8.34
CA ALA A 148 15.33 -9.03 -8.23
C ALA A 148 16.15 -9.84 -9.27
N TYR A 149 15.57 -10.90 -9.84
CA TYR A 149 16.19 -11.71 -10.88
C TYR A 149 16.23 -11.04 -12.27
N CYS A 150 15.43 -10.00 -12.57
CA CYS A 150 15.50 -9.37 -13.90
C CYS A 150 16.79 -8.57 -14.15
N ARG A 151 17.63 -8.31 -13.13
CA ARG A 151 18.99 -7.78 -13.36
C ARG A 151 20.01 -8.87 -13.74
N ALA A 152 19.72 -10.13 -13.43
CA ALA A 152 20.65 -11.25 -13.59
C ALA A 152 20.17 -12.28 -14.64
N ASP A 153 18.96 -12.14 -15.16
CA ASP A 153 18.36 -13.07 -16.13
C ASP A 153 18.13 -12.40 -17.49
N PRO A 154 18.78 -12.87 -18.57
CA PRO A 154 18.59 -12.36 -19.94
C PRO A 154 17.25 -12.76 -20.57
N THR A 155 16.38 -13.46 -19.85
CA THR A 155 15.02 -13.83 -20.29
C THR A 155 13.93 -12.87 -19.77
N CYS A 156 14.27 -11.94 -18.87
CA CYS A 156 13.58 -10.64 -18.80
C CYS A 156 13.99 -9.77 -20.00
#